data_AF-A0A3M8RW03-F1
#
_entry.id   AF-A0A3M8RW03-F1
#
_cell.length_a   1.000
_cell.length_b   1.000
_cell.length_c   1.000
_cell.angle_alpha   90.00
_cell.angle_beta   90.00
_cell.angle_gamma   90.00
#
_symmetry.space_group_name_H-M   'P 1'
#
loop_
_entity.id
_entity.type
_entity.pdbx_description
1 polymer ?
#
loop_
_entity_poly.entity_id
_entity_poly.type
_entity_poly.pdbx_seq_one_letter_code
_entity_poly.pdbx_strand_id
1 'polypeptide(L)'
;MMDVDLTRFRRRGPSPLDATDKRTHCVSVRLNVAELRLLDARRGRYQRGKWIRMASLDKLPPAIPSINLRAWAALATIVSNLNQYQAAINQGNAHAIPSDVLEALRDQVQALRLQLIGTADSDSGEEPDGGDAED
;
A
#
# COMPACT_ATOMS: atom_id res chain seq x y z
N MET A 1 23.06 -37.85 45.69
CA MET A 1 22.53 -36.49 45.48
C MET A 1 23.14 -36.01 44.17
N MET A 2 22.42 -36.14 43.05
CA MET A 2 22.95 -35.74 41.73
C MET A 2 22.34 -34.39 41.36
N ASP A 3 23.17 -33.35 41.42
CA ASP A 3 22.89 -32.03 40.86
C ASP A 3 22.71 -32.16 39.34
N VAL A 4 21.47 -31.96 38.90
CA VAL A 4 21.14 -31.98 37.47
C VAL A 4 21.47 -30.59 36.92
N ASP A 5 22.57 -30.50 36.19
CA ASP A 5 23.04 -29.27 35.54
C ASP A 5 22.00 -28.78 34.51
N LEU A 6 21.25 -27.73 34.88
CA LEU A 6 20.17 -27.13 34.10
C LEU A 6 20.66 -26.30 32.90
N THR A 7 21.96 -26.24 32.62
CA THR A 7 22.55 -25.34 31.61
C THR A 7 22.35 -25.78 30.15
N ARG A 8 21.67 -26.90 29.87
CA ARG A 8 21.70 -27.53 28.53
C ARG A 8 20.48 -27.43 27.63
N PHE A 9 19.44 -26.68 27.99
CA PHE A 9 18.36 -26.40 27.02
C PHE A 9 18.53 -25.03 26.36
N ARG A 10 19.35 -24.99 25.30
CA ARG A 10 19.38 -23.85 24.37
C ARG A 10 18.01 -23.75 23.71
N ARG A 11 17.11 -22.93 24.27
CA ARG A 11 15.81 -22.63 23.69
C ARG A 11 16.04 -21.89 22.37
N ARG A 12 15.95 -22.60 21.25
CA ARG A 12 15.91 -21.98 19.92
C ARG A 12 14.57 -21.28 19.77
N GLY A 13 14.58 -19.95 19.86
CA GLY A 13 13.42 -19.10 19.66
C GLY A 13 13.73 -17.66 20.02
N PRO A 14 12.88 -16.70 19.62
CA PRO A 14 12.96 -15.33 20.08
C PRO A 14 13.01 -15.26 21.61
N SER A 15 13.69 -14.25 22.16
CA SER A 15 13.72 -14.02 23.60
C SER A 15 12.29 -13.95 24.15
N PRO A 16 12.04 -14.51 25.35
CA PRO A 16 10.72 -14.41 25.98
C PRO A 16 10.29 -12.95 26.11
N LEU A 17 9.05 -12.64 25.74
CA LEU A 17 8.47 -11.30 25.93
C LEU A 17 8.38 -11.00 27.44
N ASP A 18 8.59 -9.72 27.80
CA ASP A 18 8.39 -9.24 29.16
C ASP A 18 6.93 -9.47 29.61
N ALA A 19 6.72 -9.59 30.92
CA ALA A 19 5.40 -9.82 31.50
C ALA A 19 4.38 -8.73 31.12
N THR A 20 4.83 -7.47 30.97
CA THR A 20 3.98 -6.34 30.57
C THR A 20 3.53 -6.41 29.10
N ASP A 21 4.32 -7.01 28.23
CA ASP A 21 4.01 -7.17 26.80
C ASP A 21 3.14 -8.40 26.51
N LYS A 22 2.95 -9.28 27.50
CA LYS A 22 2.13 -10.48 27.35
C LYS A 22 0.66 -10.12 27.24
N ARG A 23 0.01 -10.77 26.28
CA ARG A 23 -1.41 -10.56 25.97
C ARG A 23 -2.25 -11.53 26.80
N THR A 24 -2.55 -11.14 28.03
CA THR A 24 -3.26 -12.00 29.01
C THR A 24 -4.77 -11.78 29.05
N HIS A 25 -5.25 -10.59 28.68
CA HIS A 25 -6.67 -10.25 28.69
C HIS A 25 -7.40 -10.79 27.45
N CYS A 26 -8.48 -11.53 27.67
CA CYS A 26 -9.34 -12.07 26.61
C CYS A 26 -10.58 -11.19 26.44
N VAL A 27 -10.88 -10.80 25.19
CA VAL A 27 -12.12 -10.12 24.82
C VAL A 27 -12.86 -11.03 23.85
N SER A 28 -14.12 -11.37 24.17
CA SER A 28 -14.98 -12.20 23.31
C SER A 28 -16.00 -11.31 22.60
N VAL A 29 -16.19 -11.55 21.30
CA VAL A 29 -17.13 -10.81 20.45
C VAL A 29 -18.00 -11.84 19.71
N ARG A 30 -19.31 -11.63 19.70
CA ARG A 30 -20.25 -12.44 18.92
C ARG A 30 -20.57 -11.71 17.63
N LEU A 31 -20.49 -12.42 16.50
CA LEU A 31 -20.78 -11.89 15.18
C LEU A 31 -21.91 -12.70 14.54
N ASN A 32 -22.76 -12.04 13.77
CA ASN A 32 -23.71 -12.70 12.90
C ASN A 32 -23.00 -13.28 11.65
N VAL A 33 -23.75 -14.01 10.81
CA VAL A 33 -23.19 -14.68 9.62
C VAL A 33 -22.66 -13.67 8.58
N ALA A 34 -23.34 -12.53 8.39
CA ALA A 34 -22.93 -11.51 7.43
C ALA A 34 -21.65 -10.79 7.88
N GLU A 35 -21.57 -10.42 9.16
CA GLU A 35 -20.41 -9.81 9.79
C GLU A 35 -19.19 -10.75 9.74
N LEU A 36 -19.40 -12.04 9.98
CA LEU A 36 -18.32 -13.03 9.90
C LEU A 36 -17.75 -13.14 8.48
N ARG A 37 -18.61 -13.11 7.44
CA ARG A 37 -18.18 -13.09 6.04
C ARG A 37 -17.39 -11.84 5.70
N LEU A 38 -17.85 -10.68 6.17
CA LEU A 38 -17.15 -9.41 5.96
C LEU A 38 -15.75 -9.42 6.61
N LEU A 39 -15.66 -9.95 7.83
CA LEU A 39 -14.39 -10.11 8.54
C LEU A 39 -13.42 -11.02 7.76
N ASP A 40 -13.90 -12.17 7.27
CA ASP A 40 -13.07 -13.10 6.52
C ASP A 40 -12.60 -12.53 5.17
N ALA A 41 -13.40 -11.67 4.52
CA ALA A 41 -13.00 -10.95 3.32
C ALA A 41 -11.92 -9.90 3.60
N ARG A 42 -12.05 -9.14 4.70
CA ARG A 42 -11.11 -8.06 5.05
C ARG A 42 -9.80 -8.53 5.68
N ARG A 43 -9.79 -9.70 6.35
CA ARG A 43 -8.61 -10.15 7.11
C ARG A 43 -7.43 -10.61 6.27
N GLY A 44 -7.67 -11.00 5.01
CA GLY A 44 -6.66 -11.60 4.15
C GLY A 44 -5.96 -12.78 4.82
N ARG A 45 -4.63 -12.67 5.02
CA ARG A 45 -3.79 -13.74 5.60
C ARG A 45 -3.79 -13.79 7.13
N TYR A 46 -4.35 -12.79 7.82
CA TYR A 46 -4.29 -12.71 9.28
C TYR A 46 -5.39 -13.53 9.95
N GLN A 47 -5.08 -14.16 11.09
CA GLN A 47 -6.09 -14.79 11.94
C GLN A 47 -7.13 -13.76 12.43
N ARG A 48 -8.39 -14.17 12.59
CA ARG A 48 -9.52 -13.30 12.98
C ARG A 48 -9.22 -12.42 14.19
N GLY A 49 -8.77 -13.00 15.31
CA GLY A 49 -8.46 -12.24 16.53
C GLY A 49 -7.26 -11.29 16.38
N LYS A 50 -6.23 -11.69 15.61
CA LYS A 50 -5.09 -10.83 15.30
C LYS A 50 -5.53 -9.63 14.46
N TRP A 51 -6.40 -9.85 13.47
CA TRP A 51 -6.90 -8.80 12.61
C TRP A 51 -7.80 -7.81 13.36
N ILE A 52 -8.77 -8.30 14.16
CA ILE A 52 -9.64 -7.45 14.99
C ILE A 52 -8.80 -6.58 15.93
N ARG A 53 -7.78 -7.16 16.58
CA ARG A 53 -6.86 -6.39 17.44
C ARG A 53 -6.11 -5.31 16.66
N MET A 54 -5.61 -5.62 15.47
CA MET A 54 -4.93 -4.61 14.66
C MET A 54 -5.90 -3.52 14.24
N ALA A 55 -7.15 -3.87 13.93
CA ALA A 55 -8.21 -2.95 13.53
C ALA A 55 -8.64 -2.03 14.65
N SER A 56 -8.78 -2.55 15.87
CA SER A 56 -9.13 -1.74 17.04
C SER A 56 -8.02 -0.82 17.51
N LEU A 57 -6.77 -1.07 17.11
CA LEU A 57 -5.59 -0.30 17.52
C LEU A 57 -5.03 0.58 16.39
N ASP A 58 -5.72 0.67 15.26
CA ASP A 58 -5.26 1.37 14.05
C ASP A 58 -3.86 0.95 13.57
N LYS A 59 -3.51 -0.34 13.79
CA LYS A 59 -2.23 -0.94 13.38
C LYS A 59 -2.36 -1.82 12.14
N LEU A 60 -3.43 -1.67 11.35
CA LEU A 60 -3.48 -2.36 10.07
C LEU A 60 -2.38 -1.80 9.17
N PRO A 61 -1.66 -2.66 8.42
CA PRO A 61 -0.92 -2.14 7.28
C PRO A 61 -1.93 -1.39 6.40
N PRO A 62 -1.64 -0.12 6.02
CA PRO A 62 -2.57 0.66 5.23
C PRO A 62 -2.88 -0.10 3.95
N ALA A 63 -4.16 -0.38 3.72
CA ALA A 63 -4.60 -0.95 2.46
C ALA A 63 -4.32 0.10 1.39
N ILE A 64 -3.41 -0.21 0.46
CA ILE A 64 -3.07 0.69 -0.64
C ILE A 64 -4.35 0.90 -1.46
N PRO A 65 -4.83 2.16 -1.61
CA PRO A 65 -6.00 2.44 -2.44
C PRO A 65 -5.82 1.90 -3.85
N SER A 66 -6.91 1.40 -4.46
CA SER A 66 -6.89 0.83 -5.82
C SER A 66 -6.39 1.84 -6.86
N ILE A 67 -6.69 3.13 -6.67
CA ILE A 67 -6.21 4.22 -7.52
C ILE A 67 -4.67 4.31 -7.52
N ASN A 68 -4.05 4.13 -6.35
CA ASN A 68 -2.60 4.15 -6.23
C ASN A 68 -1.99 2.95 -6.96
N LEU A 69 -2.58 1.76 -6.84
CA LEU A 69 -2.08 0.57 -7.56
C LEU A 69 -2.06 0.78 -9.08
N ARG A 70 -3.09 1.42 -9.63
CA ARG A 70 -3.16 1.75 -11.06
C ARG A 70 -2.07 2.76 -11.45
N ALA A 71 -1.87 3.80 -10.64
CA ALA A 71 -0.82 4.79 -10.86
C ALA A 71 0.59 4.17 -10.82
N TRP A 72 0.86 3.29 -9.86
CA TRP A 72 2.11 2.54 -9.75
C TRP A 72 2.37 1.64 -10.97
N ALA A 73 1.33 0.99 -11.51
CA ALA A 73 1.46 0.18 -12.71
C ALA A 73 1.82 1.02 -13.94
N ALA A 74 1.16 2.17 -14.14
CA ALA A 74 1.45 3.08 -15.24
C ALA A 74 2.89 3.63 -15.16
N LEU A 75 3.34 3.99 -13.95
CA LEU A 75 4.71 4.42 -13.67
C LEU A 75 5.74 3.33 -14.04
N ALA A 76 5.47 2.08 -13.67
CA ALA A 76 6.39 0.97 -13.94
C ALA A 76 6.63 0.76 -15.45
N THR A 77 5.59 0.91 -16.27
CA THR A 77 5.70 0.82 -17.74
C THR A 77 6.61 1.91 -18.31
N ILE A 78 6.42 3.16 -17.88
CA ILE A 78 7.23 4.30 -18.36
C ILE A 78 8.70 4.12 -17.97
N VAL A 79 8.97 3.72 -16.73
CA VAL A 79 10.34 3.45 -16.26
C VAL A 79 10.98 2.29 -17.00
N SER A 80 10.22 1.24 -17.32
CA SER A 80 10.74 0.12 -18.14
C SER A 80 11.18 0.59 -19.52
N ASN A 81 10.36 1.39 -20.20
CA ASN A 81 10.71 1.96 -21.51
C ASN A 81 11.95 2.85 -21.43
N LEU A 82 12.04 3.71 -20.41
CA LEU A 82 13.22 4.56 -20.16
C LEU A 82 14.49 3.72 -19.97
N ASN A 83 14.42 2.65 -19.17
CA ASN A 83 15.57 1.77 -18.93
C ASN A 83 16.02 1.05 -20.21
N GLN A 84 15.09 0.68 -21.09
CA GLN A 84 15.42 0.09 -22.39
C GLN A 84 16.15 1.08 -23.30
N TYR A 85 15.69 2.33 -23.35
CA TYR A 85 16.39 3.38 -24.09
C TYR A 85 17.78 3.67 -23.51
N GLN A 86 17.91 3.79 -22.19
CA GLN A 86 19.22 3.98 -21.54
C GLN A 86 20.18 2.82 -21.82
N ALA A 87 19.69 1.58 -21.80
CA ALA A 87 20.50 0.41 -22.11
C ALA A 87 20.98 0.43 -23.58
N ALA A 88 20.12 0.82 -24.52
CA ALA A 88 20.47 0.96 -25.93
C ALA A 88 21.53 2.05 -26.17
N ILE A 89 21.47 3.16 -25.42
CA ILE A 89 22.49 4.22 -25.42
C ILE A 89 23.83 3.70 -24.90
N ASN A 90 23.82 3.04 -23.74
CA ASN A 90 25.03 2.54 -23.09
C ASN A 90 25.76 1.48 -23.93
N GLN A 91 25.04 0.76 -24.79
CA GLN A 91 25.60 -0.23 -25.73
C GLN A 91 26.24 0.40 -26.97
N GLY A 92 26.28 1.74 -27.07
CA GLY A 92 26.92 2.46 -28.19
C GLY A 92 26.09 2.51 -29.46
N ASN A 93 24.79 2.19 -29.38
CA ASN A 93 23.92 2.00 -30.56
C ASN A 93 23.11 3.26 -30.94
N ALA A 94 23.31 4.39 -30.28
CA ALA A 94 22.54 5.62 -30.50
C ALA A 94 23.47 6.80 -30.80
N HIS A 95 23.66 7.11 -32.09
CA HIS A 95 24.40 8.30 -32.53
C HIS A 95 23.54 9.56 -32.64
N ALA A 96 22.22 9.45 -32.51
CA ALA A 96 21.32 10.59 -32.32
C ALA A 96 19.97 10.03 -31.90
N ILE A 97 19.58 10.22 -30.63
CA ILE A 97 18.16 10.12 -30.32
C ILE A 97 17.53 11.35 -30.96
N PRO A 98 16.56 11.19 -31.87
CA PRO A 98 15.89 12.34 -32.43
C PRO A 98 15.16 13.04 -31.27
N SER A 99 15.32 14.36 -31.21
CA SER A 99 14.90 15.19 -30.07
C SER A 99 13.41 15.08 -29.78
N ASP A 100 12.61 14.74 -30.80
CA ASP A 100 11.19 14.47 -30.74
C ASP A 100 10.80 13.36 -29.76
N VAL A 101 11.58 12.26 -29.70
CA VAL A 101 11.33 11.15 -28.77
C VAL A 101 11.60 11.57 -27.33
N LEU A 102 12.62 12.41 -27.12
CA LEU A 102 12.97 12.93 -25.81
C LEU A 102 11.93 13.94 -25.31
N GLU A 103 11.39 14.77 -26.21
CA GLU A 103 10.30 15.70 -25.93
C GLU A 103 9.00 14.96 -25.61
N ALA A 104 8.63 13.95 -26.41
CA ALA A 104 7.44 13.14 -26.14
C ALA A 104 7.52 12.42 -24.78
N LEU A 105 8.71 11.93 -24.41
CA LEU A 105 8.94 11.29 -23.11
C LEU A 105 8.87 12.29 -21.96
N ARG A 106 9.47 13.47 -22.11
CA ARG A 106 9.36 14.58 -21.14
C ARG A 106 7.89 14.92 -20.91
N ASP A 107 7.11 15.05 -21.98
CA ASP A 107 5.71 15.43 -21.90
C ASP A 107 4.87 14.35 -21.21
N GLN A 108 5.15 13.06 -21.45
CA GLN A 108 4.52 11.93 -20.73
C GLN A 108 4.84 11.95 -19.23
N VAL A 109 6.09 12.19 -18.85
CA VAL A 109 6.51 12.30 -17.45
C VAL A 109 5.87 13.52 -16.78
N GLN A 110 5.75 14.63 -17.51
CA GLN A 110 5.16 15.87 -17.02
C GLN A 110 3.65 15.76 -16.82
N ALA A 111 2.94 15.12 -17.76
CA ALA A 111 1.51 14.79 -17.64
C ALA A 111 1.24 13.87 -16.45
N LEU A 112 2.06 12.84 -16.28
CA LEU A 112 1.96 11.93 -15.14
C LEU A 112 2.22 12.64 -13.81
N ARG A 113 3.21 13.54 -13.76
CA ARG A 113 3.49 14.35 -12.58
C ARG A 113 2.29 15.23 -12.21
N LEU A 114 1.64 15.87 -13.19
CA LEU A 114 0.44 16.67 -12.95
C LEU A 114 -0.73 15.84 -12.42
N GLN A 115 -0.93 14.63 -12.95
CA GLN A 115 -1.93 13.68 -12.45
C GLN A 115 -1.66 13.25 -11.00
N LEU A 116 -0.39 13.06 -10.63
CA LEU A 116 0.01 12.66 -9.28
C LEU A 116 -0.03 13.80 -8.26
N ILE A 117 0.16 15.05 -8.69
CA ILE A 117 0.08 16.25 -7.83
C ILE A 117 -1.39 16.72 -7.67
N GLY A 118 -2.31 16.21 -8.49
CA GLY A 118 -3.75 16.52 -8.40
C GLY A 118 -4.12 17.87 -9.00
N THR A 119 -3.25 18.48 -9.82
CA THR A 119 -3.53 19.80 -10.45
C THR A 119 -4.37 19.70 -11.71
N ALA A 120 -4.75 18.50 -12.16
CA ALA A 120 -5.55 18.29 -13.36
C ALA A 120 -7.07 18.21 -13.09
N ASP A 121 -7.50 17.94 -11.85
CA ASP A 121 -8.91 17.68 -11.49
C ASP A 121 -9.49 18.66 -10.45
N SER A 122 -8.90 19.86 -10.31
CA SER A 122 -9.50 20.92 -9.48
C SER A 122 -10.74 21.58 -10.10
N ASP A 123 -11.16 21.15 -11.29
CA ASP A 123 -12.27 21.74 -12.02
C ASP A 123 -13.30 20.66 -12.36
N SER A 124 -14.02 20.20 -11.34
CA SER A 124 -15.30 19.51 -11.53
C SER A 124 -16.36 20.15 -10.63
N GLY A 125 -16.88 21.27 -11.13
CA GLY A 125 -18.30 21.62 -11.06
C GLY A 125 -18.86 21.92 -9.68
N GLU A 126 -18.63 23.14 -9.20
CA GLU A 126 -19.69 23.83 -8.45
C GLU A 126 -20.91 23.96 -9.37
N GLU A 127 -21.93 23.14 -9.16
CA GLU A 127 -23.27 23.46 -9.66
C GLU A 127 -23.77 24.67 -8.86
N PRO A 128 -24.15 25.78 -9.52
CA PRO A 128 -24.87 26.85 -8.83
C PRO A 128 -26.27 26.33 -8.49
N ASP A 129 -26.53 26.13 -7.21
CA ASP A 129 -27.85 25.95 -6.63
C ASP A 129 -28.68 27.21 -6.96
N GLY A 130 -29.43 27.13 -8.07
CA GLY A 130 -30.34 28.15 -8.54
C GLY A 130 -31.52 28.24 -7.58
N GLY A 131 -31.42 29.18 -6.64
CA GLY A 131 -32.56 29.63 -5.86
C GLY A 131 -33.53 30.40 -6.73
N ASP A 132 -34.68 29.79 -7.04
CA ASP A 132 -35.86 30.52 -7.50
C ASP A 132 -36.81 30.70 -6.32
N ALA A 133 -37.00 31.97 -5.97
CA ALA A 133 -38.00 32.45 -5.04
C ALA A 133 -39.23 32.95 -5.81
N GLU A 134 -40.38 32.80 -5.14
CA GLU A 134 -41.64 33.54 -5.30
C GLU A 134 -42.67 33.07 -6.36
N ASP A 135 -43.81 32.61 -5.84
CA ASP A 135 -45.14 33.20 -6.11
C ASP A 135 -45.95 33.23 -4.79
#